data_AF-A0A7C3UNZ3-F1
#
_entry.id   AF-A0A7C3UNZ3-F1
#
_cell.length_a   1.000
_cell.length_b   1.000
_cell.length_c   1.000
_cell.angle_alpha   90.00
_cell.angle_beta   90.00
_cell.angle_gamma   90.00
#
_symmetry.space_group_name_H-M   'P 1'
#
loop_
_entity.id
_entity.type
_entity.pdbx_description
1 polymer ?
#
loop_
_entity_poly.entity_id
_entity_poly.type
_entity_poly.pdbx_seq_one_letter_code
_entity_poly.pdbx_strand_id
1 'polypeptide(L)'
;MSNTDYKRIKEKIVIEPDRKTGYVRDLGTAPYTTEKKRREFGAHLTSIDIFKKFIFPEIKNILYKYTWVDLFCGEGNLILPILEAIPKNERIDFFKEHIFLFDIQKEMVEKSIENAKN
;
A
#
# COMPACT_ATOMS: atom_id res chain seq x y z
N MET A 1 18.03 -25.02 -12.88
CA MET A 1 18.24 -23.56 -12.80
C MET A 1 17.50 -22.92 -13.95
N SER A 2 16.30 -22.39 -13.73
CA SER A 2 15.51 -21.73 -14.78
C SER A 2 15.85 -20.24 -14.80
N ASN A 3 16.41 -19.79 -15.91
CA ASN A 3 16.71 -18.39 -16.19
C ASN A 3 15.38 -17.72 -16.59
N THR A 4 14.80 -16.91 -15.70
CA THR A 4 13.60 -16.13 -16.01
C THR A 4 14.05 -14.73 -16.40
N ASP A 5 14.23 -14.49 -17.70
CA ASP A 5 14.49 -13.17 -18.25
C ASP A 5 13.26 -12.27 -18.06
N TYR A 6 13.31 -11.39 -17.07
CA TYR A 6 12.30 -10.37 -16.83
C TYR A 6 12.23 -9.40 -18.02
N LYS A 7 11.20 -9.52 -18.86
CA LYS A 7 10.94 -8.59 -19.97
C LYS A 7 10.27 -7.32 -19.44
N ARG A 8 11.04 -6.24 -19.39
CA ARG A 8 10.58 -4.90 -19.02
C ARG A 8 9.52 -4.42 -20.03
N ILE A 9 8.25 -4.37 -19.64
CA ILE A 9 7.18 -3.77 -20.45
C ILE A 9 7.46 -2.26 -20.53
N LYS A 10 7.86 -1.77 -21.71
CA LYS A 10 8.04 -0.34 -21.98
C LYS A 10 6.73 0.22 -22.54
N GLU A 11 5.75 0.47 -21.68
CA GLU A 11 4.67 1.38 -22.05
C GLU A 11 5.18 2.81 -21.97
N LYS A 12 5.17 3.52 -23.11
CA LYS A 12 5.40 4.97 -23.13
C LYS A 12 4.18 5.64 -22.53
N ILE A 13 4.23 5.93 -21.24
CA ILE A 13 3.24 6.80 -20.60
C ILE A 13 3.47 8.21 -21.17
N VAL A 14 2.60 8.64 -22.08
CA VAL A 14 2.58 10.03 -22.53
C VAL A 14 1.77 10.81 -21.50
N ILE A 15 2.48 11.48 -20.59
CA ILE A 15 1.89 12.42 -19.65
C ILE A 15 2.10 13.80 -20.25
N GLU A 16 1.03 14.41 -20.78
CA GLU A 16 1.08 15.82 -21.16
C GLU A 16 1.20 16.67 -19.89
N PRO A 17 2.24 17.51 -19.75
CA PRO A 17 2.39 18.35 -18.58
C PRO A 17 1.38 19.50 -18.66
N ASP A 18 0.30 19.42 -17.88
CA ASP A 18 -0.52 20.59 -17.60
C ASP A 18 0.34 21.61 -16.83
N ARG A 19 0.46 22.82 -17.38
CA ARG A 19 1.40 23.87 -16.95
C ARG A 19 0.96 24.57 -15.66
N LYS A 20 0.33 23.85 -14.74
CA LYS A 20 0.05 24.30 -13.38
C LYS A 20 0.63 23.29 -12.40
N THR A 21 1.83 23.62 -11.95
CA THR A 21 2.59 22.98 -10.87
C THR A 21 1.72 22.42 -9.75
N GLY A 22 1.94 21.14 -9.41
CA GLY A 22 1.70 20.61 -8.06
C GLY A 22 0.90 19.31 -7.99
N TYR A 23 1.63 18.19 -8.07
CA TYR A 23 1.24 16.84 -7.65
C TYR A 23 0.02 16.20 -8.36
N VAL A 24 0.12 14.90 -8.64
CA VAL A 24 -1.06 14.07 -8.93
C VAL A 24 -1.91 14.08 -7.65
N ARG A 25 -2.99 14.85 -7.65
CA ARG A 25 -3.94 14.86 -6.52
C ARG A 25 -4.82 13.63 -6.67
N ASP A 26 -4.56 12.61 -5.85
CA ASP A 26 -5.49 11.52 -5.65
C ASP A 26 -6.79 12.07 -5.05
N LEU A 27 -7.93 11.66 -5.61
CA LEU A 27 -9.29 12.17 -5.37
C LEU A 27 -9.86 11.92 -3.96
N GLY A 28 -9.04 11.75 -2.92
CA GLY A 28 -9.58 11.38 -1.61
C GLY A 28 -8.63 11.36 -0.41
N THR A 29 -7.49 12.05 -0.44
CA THR A 29 -6.63 12.06 0.76
C THR A 29 -7.21 12.99 1.83
N ALA A 30 -7.65 12.41 2.95
CA ALA A 30 -8.22 13.14 4.05
C ALA A 30 -7.19 14.10 4.73
N PRO A 31 -7.62 15.29 5.19
CA PRO A 31 -6.71 16.35 5.59
C PRO A 31 -6.38 16.24 7.08
N TYR A 32 -5.30 15.55 7.44
CA TYR A 32 -4.83 15.63 8.82
C TYR A 32 -3.33 15.44 8.91
N THR A 33 -2.66 16.59 8.89
CA THR A 33 -1.31 16.96 9.34
C THR A 33 -1.06 18.33 8.70
N THR A 34 -0.44 19.27 9.43
CA THR A 34 -0.05 20.54 8.79
C THR A 34 0.81 20.24 7.56
N GLU A 35 0.71 21.04 6.49
CA GLU A 35 1.47 20.80 5.24
C GLU A 35 2.98 20.59 5.49
N LYS A 36 3.50 21.26 6.52
CA LYS A 36 4.87 21.10 7.00
C LYS A 36 5.17 19.67 7.47
N LYS A 37 4.32 19.09 8.33
CA LYS A 37 4.47 17.70 8.80
C LYS A 37 4.31 16.69 7.66
N ARG A 38 3.37 16.93 6.72
CA ARG A 38 3.22 16.05 5.54
C ARG A 38 4.48 15.96 4.70
N ARG A 39 5.15 17.11 4.45
CA ARG A 39 6.41 17.16 3.71
C ARG A 39 7.57 16.55 4.50
N GLU A 40 7.64 16.81 5.80
CA GLU A 40 8.72 16.33 6.66
C GLU A 40 8.73 14.80 6.78
N PHE A 41 7.54 14.18 6.88
CA PHE A 41 7.41 12.73 6.98
C PHE A 41 7.16 12.03 5.63
N GLY A 42 7.13 12.77 4.52
CA GLY A 42 6.83 12.19 3.21
C GLY A 42 5.47 11.48 3.15
N ALA A 43 4.47 11.97 3.89
CA ALA A 43 3.17 11.33 4.08
C ALA A 43 2.30 11.42 2.81
N HIS A 44 2.67 10.63 1.81
CA HIS A 44 1.92 10.36 0.60
C HIS A 44 1.43 8.91 0.68
N LEU A 45 0.14 8.75 0.95
CA LEU A 45 -0.45 7.41 1.06
C LEU A 45 -0.52 6.77 -0.32
N THR A 46 -0.03 5.54 -0.42
CA THR A 46 -0.22 4.72 -1.62
C THR A 46 -1.72 4.45 -1.80
N SER A 47 -2.25 4.71 -2.99
CA SER A 47 -3.62 4.31 -3.32
C SER A 47 -3.75 2.79 -3.30
N ILE A 48 -4.86 2.29 -2.75
CA ILE A 48 -5.23 0.88 -2.78
C ILE A 48 -5.28 0.36 -4.23
N ASP A 49 -5.62 1.22 -5.19
CA ASP A 49 -5.67 0.84 -6.61
C ASP A 49 -4.29 0.48 -7.17
N ILE A 50 -3.22 1.13 -6.69
CA ILE A 50 -1.85 0.79 -7.08
C ILE A 50 -1.51 -0.62 -6.61
N PHE A 51 -1.85 -0.95 -5.36
CA PHE A 51 -1.66 -2.30 -4.83
C PHE A 51 -2.43 -3.33 -5.66
N LYS A 52 -3.73 -3.11 -5.87
CA LYS A 52 -4.61 -4.04 -6.59
C LYS A 52 -4.17 -4.24 -8.04
N LYS A 53 -3.72 -3.17 -8.71
CA LYS A 53 -3.35 -3.19 -10.13
C LYS A 53 -1.97 -3.78 -10.40
N PHE A 54 -0.98 -3.47 -9.57
CA PHE A 54 0.42 -3.75 -9.90
C PHE A 54 1.12 -4.73 -8.96
N ILE A 55 0.73 -4.80 -7.68
CA ILE A 55 1.42 -5.61 -6.68
C ILE A 55 0.69 -6.94 -6.48
N PHE A 56 -0.61 -6.88 -6.22
CA PHE A 56 -1.42 -8.06 -5.93
C PHE A 56 -1.32 -9.17 -6.99
N PRO A 57 -1.35 -8.88 -8.32
CA PRO A 57 -1.26 -9.93 -9.34
C PRO A 57 0.03 -10.76 -9.27
N GLU A 58 1.13 -10.14 -8.83
CA GLU A 58 2.45 -10.77 -8.73
C GLU A 58 2.59 -11.66 -7.49
N ILE A 59 1.89 -11.31 -6.40
CA ILE A 59 2.06 -11.97 -5.10
C ILE A 59 0.89 -12.88 -4.69
N LYS A 60 -0.27 -12.80 -5.35
CA LYS A 60 -1.50 -13.51 -4.93
C LYS A 60 -1.35 -15.03 -4.74
N ASN A 61 -0.44 -15.66 -5.46
CA ASN A 61 -0.23 -17.12 -5.42
C ASN A 61 0.76 -17.57 -4.33
N ILE A 62 1.32 -16.63 -3.56
CA ILE A 62 2.35 -16.90 -2.54
C ILE A 62 2.03 -16.28 -1.18
N LEU A 63 0.79 -15.80 -0.98
CA LEU A 63 0.39 -15.05 0.23
C LEU A 63 0.66 -15.81 1.54
N TYR A 64 0.35 -17.11 1.59
CA TYR A 64 0.57 -17.98 2.75
C TYR A 64 2.02 -18.46 2.91
N LYS A 65 2.91 -18.19 1.93
CA LYS A 65 4.31 -18.65 2.00
C LYS A 65 5.22 -17.69 2.75
N TYR A 66 4.80 -16.45 2.90
CA TYR A 66 5.64 -15.36 3.40
C TYR A 66 4.91 -14.52 4.43
N THR A 67 5.71 -13.86 5.27
CA THR A 67 5.24 -12.77 6.12
C THR A 67 5.44 -11.45 5.38
N TRP A 68 4.38 -10.65 5.29
CA TRP A 68 4.31 -9.37 4.63
C TRP A 68 4.57 -8.27 5.65
N VAL A 69 5.65 -7.52 5.45
CA VAL A 69 6.11 -6.49 6.37
C VAL A 69 6.11 -5.14 5.66
N ASP A 70 5.41 -4.16 6.24
CA ASP A 70 5.46 -2.76 5.82
C ASP A 70 6.05 -1.92 6.96
N LEU A 71 7.22 -1.34 6.72
CA LEU A 71 7.98 -0.57 7.71
C LEU A 71 7.54 0.90 7.79
N PHE A 72 6.71 1.36 6.84
CA PHE A 72 6.21 2.73 6.75
C PHE A 72 4.74 2.70 6.32
N CYS A 73 3.92 1.98 7.09
CA CYS A 73 2.61 1.55 6.64
C CYS A 73 1.61 2.70 6.46
N GLY A 74 1.83 3.86 7.10
CA GLY A 74 0.86 4.93 7.15
C GLY A 74 -0.48 4.39 7.67
N GLU A 75 -1.53 4.50 6.87
CA GLU A 75 -2.87 4.00 7.20
C GLU A 75 -3.08 2.52 6.83
N GLY A 76 -2.04 1.82 6.34
CA GLY A 76 -2.06 0.40 6.00
C GLY A 76 -2.50 0.08 4.57
N ASN A 77 -2.68 1.09 3.71
CA ASN A 77 -3.25 0.95 2.36
C ASN A 77 -2.48 0.02 1.42
N LEU A 78 -1.20 -0.26 1.70
CA LEU A 78 -0.40 -1.13 0.87
C LEU A 78 -0.63 -2.62 1.19
N ILE A 79 -0.62 -2.99 2.46
CA ILE A 79 -0.68 -4.41 2.88
C ILE A 79 -2.09 -4.85 3.27
N LEU A 80 -2.88 -4.01 3.95
CA LEU A 80 -4.22 -4.41 4.42
C LEU A 80 -5.14 -4.94 3.31
N PRO A 81 -5.10 -4.42 2.06
CA PRO A 81 -5.91 -4.99 0.98
C PRO A 81 -5.60 -6.46 0.64
N ILE A 82 -4.48 -7.04 1.10
CA ILE A 82 -4.23 -8.49 1.01
C ILE A 82 -5.38 -9.29 1.65
N LEU A 83 -5.93 -8.80 2.77
CA LEU A 83 -7.00 -9.48 3.52
C LEU A 83 -8.28 -9.67 2.69
N GLU A 84 -8.51 -8.83 1.67
CA GLU A 84 -9.65 -8.98 0.76
C GLU A 84 -9.58 -10.32 -0.01
N ALA A 85 -8.38 -10.83 -0.27
CA ALA A 85 -8.15 -12.08 -0.98
C ALA A 85 -8.18 -13.32 -0.07
N ILE A 86 -8.19 -13.13 1.26
CA ILE A 86 -8.18 -14.21 2.25
C ILE A 86 -9.62 -14.58 2.64
N PRO A 87 -9.96 -15.88 2.73
CA PRO A 87 -11.28 -16.34 3.21
C PRO A 87 -11.63 -15.72 4.56
N LYS A 88 -12.87 -15.25 4.72
CA LYS A 88 -13.30 -14.50 5.92
C LYS A 88 -13.01 -15.22 7.23
N ASN A 89 -13.16 -16.54 7.23
CA ASN A 89 -12.92 -17.41 8.38
C ASN A 89 -11.43 -17.61 8.72
N GLU A 90 -10.52 -17.26 7.81
CA GLU A 90 -9.07 -17.40 7.99
C GLU A 90 -8.36 -16.06 8.20
N ARG A 91 -9.05 -14.93 7.98
CA ARG A 91 -8.45 -13.58 8.01
C ARG A 91 -7.76 -13.24 9.32
N ILE A 92 -8.34 -13.63 10.46
CA ILE A 92 -7.77 -13.32 11.78
C ILE A 92 -6.43 -14.02 11.95
N ASP A 93 -6.38 -15.33 11.65
CA ASP A 93 -5.16 -16.12 11.78
C ASP A 93 -4.12 -15.66 10.74
N PHE A 94 -4.54 -15.43 9.50
CA PHE A 94 -3.66 -14.90 8.46
C PHE A 94 -3.07 -13.54 8.85
N PHE A 95 -3.88 -12.62 9.36
CA PHE A 95 -3.38 -11.31 9.80
C PHE A 95 -2.33 -11.44 10.89
N LYS A 96 -2.61 -12.28 11.89
CA LYS A 96 -1.72 -12.48 13.03
C LYS A 96 -0.38 -13.12 12.65
N GLU A 97 -0.39 -14.03 11.69
CA GLU A 97 0.80 -14.82 11.31
C GLU A 97 1.60 -14.20 10.16
N HIS A 98 0.91 -13.51 9.24
CA HIS A 98 1.50 -13.10 7.96
C HIS A 98 1.55 -11.59 7.74
N ILE A 99 0.99 -10.73 8.60
CA ILE A 99 0.99 -9.28 8.39
C ILE A 99 1.62 -8.54 9.57
N PHE A 100 2.66 -7.74 9.28
CA PHE A 100 3.24 -6.81 10.25
C PHE A 100 3.35 -5.40 9.66
N LEU A 101 2.82 -4.43 10.40
CA LEU A 101 2.75 -3.03 10.00
C LEU A 101 3.45 -2.18 11.05
N PHE A 102 4.35 -1.30 10.60
CA PHE A 102 5.07 -0.38 11.46
C PHE A 102 4.96 1.04 10.91
N ASP A 103 4.83 2.01 11.81
CA ASP A 103 4.98 3.42 11.50
C ASP A 103 5.54 4.15 12.72
N ILE A 104 6.29 5.23 12.50
CA ILE A 104 6.82 6.07 13.57
C ILE A 104 5.78 7.07 14.08
N GLN A 105 4.81 7.43 13.26
CA GLN A 105 3.73 8.34 13.61
C GLN A 105 2.62 7.57 14.32
N LYS A 106 2.44 7.85 15.61
CA LYS A 106 1.42 7.21 16.45
C LYS A 106 0.02 7.32 15.82
N GLU A 107 -0.32 8.46 15.23
CA GLU A 107 -1.63 8.67 14.60
C GLU A 107 -1.85 7.75 13.38
N MET A 108 -0.78 7.40 12.65
CA MET A 108 -0.86 6.47 11.52
C MET A 108 -1.07 5.04 12.01
N VAL A 109 -0.35 4.65 13.07
CA VAL A 109 -0.55 3.36 13.72
C VAL A 109 -2.00 3.20 14.19
N GLU A 110 -2.56 4.20 14.88
CA GLU A 110 -3.96 4.16 15.35
C GLU A 110 -4.96 4.01 14.21
N LYS A 111 -4.77 4.73 13.09
CA LYS A 111 -5.62 4.58 11.90
C LYS A 111 -5.49 3.22 11.24
N SER A 112 -4.28 2.69 11.13
CA SER A 112 -4.05 1.35 10.57
C SER A 112 -4.76 0.27 11.40
N ILE A 113 -4.77 0.42 12.73
CA ILE A 113 -5.52 -0.46 13.64
C ILE A 113 -7.02 -0.37 13.37
N GLU A 114 -7.57 0.83 13.19
CA GLU A 114 -8.99 0.99 12.87
C GLU A 114 -9.33 0.39 11.50
N ASN A 115 -8.49 0.63 10.50
CA ASN A 115 -8.68 0.08 9.16
C ASN A 115 -8.65 -1.45 9.13
N ALA A 116 -7.87 -2.07 10.00
CA ALA A 116 -7.78 -3.54 10.12
C ALA A 116 -9.01 -4.20 10.78
N LYS A 117 -9.92 -3.42 11.40
CA LYS A 117 -11.16 -3.95 12.00
C LYS A 117 -12.29 -4.16 10.98
N ASN A 118 -12.20 -3.53 9.81
CA ASN A 118 -13.20 -3.59 8.74
C ASN A 118 -13.14 -4.92 7.96
#